data_AF-A0A7X9C4G1-F1
#
_entry.id   AF-A0A7X9C4G1-F1
#
_cell.length_a   1.000
_cell.length_b   1.000
_cell.length_c   1.000
_cell.angle_alpha   90.00
_cell.angle_beta   90.00
_cell.angle_gamma   90.00
#
_symmetry.space_group_name_H-M   'P 1'
#
loop_
_entity.id
_entity.type
_entity.pdbx_description
1 polymer ?
#
loop_
_entity_poly.entity_id
_entity_poly.type
_entity_poly.pdbx_seq_one_letter_code
_entity_poly.pdbx_strand_id
1 'polypeptide(L)'
;MPFGGHQQICKNKVVSRLPFIHLLPNFIYKRILNFDGKNERCVSELLEIKKTRVTIELFERLVKKEEVEIIDKVFYFINPHYEVKFGLRPRKLLPFIGAVPYLRNFFITSCFYLLRF
;
A
#
# COMPACT_ATOMS: atom_id res chain seq x y z
N MET A 1 0.35 4.02 0.24
CA MET A 1 -1.10 4.34 0.24
C MET A 1 -1.61 4.54 1.66
N PRO A 2 -2.51 5.51 1.91
CA PRO A 2 -3.06 5.81 3.24
C PRO A 2 -3.76 4.62 3.91
N PHE A 3 -4.43 3.76 3.13
CA PHE A 3 -5.18 2.59 3.61
C PHE A 3 -4.61 1.25 3.12
N GLY A 4 -3.30 1.17 2.84
CA GLY A 4 -2.67 -0.04 2.29
C GLY A 4 -2.62 -1.24 3.24
N GLY A 5 -2.86 -1.04 4.54
CA GLY A 5 -2.82 -2.09 5.56
C GLY A 5 -4.11 -2.88 5.74
N HIS A 6 -5.14 -2.71 4.91
CA HIS A 6 -6.46 -3.36 5.05
C HIS A 6 -7.19 -3.08 6.37
N GLN A 7 -6.80 -2.04 7.10
CA GLN A 7 -7.37 -1.64 8.40
C GLN A 7 -8.90 -1.35 8.38
N GLN A 8 -9.54 -1.30 7.20
CA GLN A 8 -10.99 -1.19 7.06
C GLN A 8 -11.75 -2.38 7.66
N ILE A 9 -11.10 -3.54 7.84
CA ILE A 9 -11.69 -4.72 8.48
C ILE A 9 -11.80 -4.57 10.01
N CYS A 10 -11.19 -3.54 10.60
CA CYS A 10 -11.31 -3.27 12.03
C CYS A 10 -12.73 -2.82 12.40
N LYS A 11 -13.31 -3.42 13.45
CA LYS A 11 -14.63 -3.05 13.98
C LYS A 11 -14.66 -1.64 14.60
N ASN A 12 -13.55 -1.18 15.17
CA ASN A 12 -13.45 0.15 15.76
C ASN A 12 -13.43 1.22 14.66
N LYS A 13 -14.42 2.12 14.68
CA LYS A 13 -14.62 3.19 13.67
C LYS A 13 -13.46 4.19 13.59
N VAL A 14 -12.71 4.40 14.68
CA VAL A 14 -11.57 5.30 14.69
C VAL A 14 -10.40 4.62 13.99
N VAL A 15 -10.01 3.43 14.45
CA VAL A 15 -8.88 2.67 13.91
C VAL A 15 -9.07 2.33 12.44
N SER A 16 -10.29 1.99 12.01
CA SER A 16 -10.57 1.66 10.61
C SER A 16 -10.46 2.83 9.63
N ARG A 17 -10.48 4.06 10.14
CA ARG A 17 -10.42 5.30 9.35
C ARG A 17 -9.10 6.06 9.49
N LEU A 18 -8.24 5.69 10.43
CA LEU A 18 -6.94 6.32 10.63
C LEU A 18 -5.97 5.95 9.49
N PRO A 19 -5.48 6.90 8.69
CA PRO A 19 -4.54 6.59 7.61
C PRO A 19 -3.14 6.29 8.17
N PHE A 20 -2.33 5.56 7.39
CA PHE A 20 -0.90 5.32 7.61
C PHE A 20 -0.47 4.58 8.90
N ILE A 21 -1.39 4.17 9.78
CA ILE A 21 -1.05 3.45 11.03
C ILE A 21 -0.23 2.18 10.80
N HIS A 22 -0.41 1.50 9.66
CA HIS A 22 0.36 0.33 9.26
C HIS A 22 1.84 0.61 8.98
N LEU A 23 2.25 1.87 8.83
CA LEU A 23 3.65 2.27 8.68
C LEU A 23 4.40 2.37 10.02
N LEU A 24 3.68 2.50 11.14
CA LEU A 24 4.27 2.60 12.48
C LEU A 24 5.00 1.31 12.88
N PRO A 25 5.98 1.34 13.79
CA PRO A 25 6.61 0.14 14.33
C PRO A 25 5.60 -0.90 14.85
N ASN A 26 5.91 -2.20 14.73
CA ASN A 26 4.97 -3.29 15.06
C ASN A 26 4.38 -3.18 16.46
N PHE A 27 5.18 -2.78 17.45
CA PHE A 27 4.72 -2.61 18.82
C PHE A 27 3.64 -1.52 18.94
N ILE A 28 3.88 -0.35 18.34
CA ILE A 28 2.93 0.77 18.35
C ILE A 28 1.68 0.41 17.56
N TYR A 29 1.85 -0.18 16.37
CA TYR A 29 0.75 -0.61 15.52
C TYR A 29 -0.15 -1.63 16.24
N LYS A 30 0.44 -2.66 16.87
CA LYS A 30 -0.31 -3.66 17.64
C LYS A 30 -1.11 -3.03 18.79
N ARG A 31 -0.52 -2.06 19.51
CA ARG A 31 -1.24 -1.36 20.59
C ARG A 31 -2.43 -0.55 20.08
N ILE A 32 -2.28 0.16 18.96
CA ILE A 32 -3.39 0.91 18.34
C ILE A 32 -4.50 -0.04 17.88
N LEU A 33 -4.15 -1.16 17.25
CA LEU A 33 -5.13 -2.16 16.81
C LEU A 33 -5.86 -2.83 17.99
N ASN A 34 -5.16 -3.05 19.11
CA ASN A 34 -5.70 -3.68 20.32
C ASN A 34 -6.40 -2.70 21.28
N PHE A 35 -6.60 -1.43 20.91
CA PHE A 35 -7.14 -0.41 21.81
C PHE A 35 -8.51 -0.77 22.44
N ASP A 36 -9.36 -1.51 21.74
CA ASP A 36 -10.68 -1.97 22.23
C ASP A 36 -10.66 -3.45 22.70
N GLY A 37 -9.51 -4.14 22.68
CA GLY A 37 -9.32 -5.51 23.20
C GLY A 37 -10.14 -6.64 22.53
N LYS A 38 -11.07 -6.34 21.63
CA LYS A 38 -12.12 -7.27 21.16
C LYS A 38 -11.82 -8.03 19.86
N ASN A 39 -10.60 -7.96 19.32
CA ASN A 39 -10.37 -8.49 17.96
C ASN A 39 -8.93 -8.99 17.68
N GLU A 40 -8.40 -9.90 18.51
CA GLU A 40 -7.06 -10.46 18.33
C GLU A 40 -6.83 -11.12 16.97
N ARG A 41 -7.84 -11.82 16.43
CA ARG A 41 -7.76 -12.43 15.09
C ARG A 41 -7.48 -11.39 14.01
N CYS A 42 -8.23 -10.28 14.00
CA CYS A 42 -8.02 -9.17 13.07
C CYS A 42 -6.63 -8.53 13.26
N VAL A 43 -6.18 -8.37 14.51
CA VAL A 43 -4.85 -7.81 14.77
C VAL A 43 -3.74 -8.71 14.23
N SER A 44 -3.85 -10.03 14.42
CA SER A 44 -2.92 -11.00 13.85
C SER A 44 -2.88 -10.94 12.33
N GLU A 45 -4.06 -10.91 11.69
CA GLU A 45 -4.20 -10.80 10.24
C GLU A 45 -3.55 -9.52 9.69
N LEU A 46 -3.80 -8.37 10.32
CA LEU A 46 -3.22 -7.09 9.91
C LEU A 46 -1.70 -7.02 10.13
N LEU A 47 -1.18 -7.71 11.15
CA LEU A 47 0.26 -7.84 11.37
C LEU A 47 0.89 -8.76 10.32
N GLU A 48 0.24 -9.86 9.96
CA GLU A 48 0.69 -10.75 8.89
C GLU A 48 0.68 -10.04 7.52
N ILE A 49 -0.37 -9.29 7.18
CA ILE A 49 -0.42 -8.46 5.97
C ILE A 49 0.75 -7.47 5.93
N LYS A 50 1.06 -6.85 7.07
CA LYS A 50 2.20 -5.93 7.15
C LYS A 50 3.54 -6.66 6.97
N LYS A 51 3.67 -7.87 7.51
CA LYS A 51 4.88 -8.70 7.43
C LYS A 51 5.12 -9.21 6.00
N THR A 52 4.06 -9.61 5.30
CA THR A 52 4.11 -10.14 3.93
C THR A 52 4.03 -9.07 2.84
N ARG A 53 4.01 -7.78 3.23
CA ARG A 53 3.93 -6.67 2.27
C ARG A 53 5.07 -6.73 1.25
N VAL A 54 4.71 -6.53 -0.01
CA VAL A 54 5.68 -6.35 -1.09
C VAL A 54 5.79 -4.87 -1.40
N THR A 55 6.99 -4.30 -1.24
CA THR A 55 7.25 -2.93 -1.67
C THR A 55 7.62 -2.90 -3.15
N ILE A 56 7.50 -1.73 -3.77
CA ILE A 56 7.96 -1.51 -5.15
C ILE A 56 9.45 -1.88 -5.29
N GLU A 57 10.27 -1.47 -4.33
CA GLU A 57 11.71 -1.72 -4.35
C GLU A 57 12.04 -3.21 -4.19
N LEU A 58 11.27 -3.94 -3.37
CA LEU A 58 11.42 -5.39 -3.23
C LEU A 58 11.04 -6.08 -4.54
N PHE A 59 9.91 -5.71 -5.14
CA PHE A 59 9.46 -6.25 -6.41
C PHE A 59 10.47 -5.98 -7.54
N GLU A 60 10.90 -4.73 -7.73
CA GLU A 60 11.87 -4.38 -8.78
C GLU A 60 13.21 -5.10 -8.59
N ARG A 61 13.65 -5.30 -7.34
CA ARG A 61 14.85 -6.11 -7.04
C ARG A 61 14.68 -7.57 -7.44
N LEU A 62 13.51 -8.16 -7.18
CA LEU A 62 13.22 -9.55 -7.56
C LEU A 62 13.15 -9.69 -9.08
N VAL A 63 12.45 -8.79 -9.77
CA VAL A 63 12.36 -8.76 -11.24
C VAL A 63 13.76 -8.72 -11.87
N LYS A 64 14.63 -7.83 -11.37
CA LYS A 64 16.03 -7.75 -11.84
C LYS A 64 16.83 -9.03 -11.57
N LYS A 65 16.61 -9.67 -10.41
CA LYS A 65 17.30 -10.90 -10.02
C LYS A 65 16.93 -12.08 -10.94
N GLU A 66 15.67 -12.17 -11.33
CA GLU A 66 15.16 -13.22 -12.20
C GLU A 66 15.34 -12.89 -13.69
N GLU A 67 16.14 -11.86 -14.03
CA GLU A 67 16.44 -11.42 -15.40
C GLU A 67 15.20 -11.08 -16.24
N VAL A 68 14.09 -10.72 -15.58
CA VAL A 68 12.84 -10.29 -16.22
C VAL A 68 12.94 -8.81 -16.57
N GLU A 69 12.47 -8.45 -17.76
CA GLU A 69 12.53 -7.08 -18.24
C GLU A 69 11.25 -6.30 -17.92
N ILE A 70 11.41 -5.06 -17.46
CA ILE A 70 10.30 -4.11 -17.27
C ILE A 70 10.19 -3.24 -18.53
N ILE A 71 9.16 -3.50 -19.35
CA ILE A 71 8.87 -2.75 -20.59
C ILE A 71 8.31 -1.37 -20.28
N ASP A 72 7.36 -1.30 -19.35
CA ASP A 72 6.72 -0.04 -18.95
C ASP A 72 6.42 -0.05 -17.45
N LYS A 73 6.40 1.14 -16.87
CA LYS A 73 6.12 1.37 -15.46
C LYS A 73 5.33 2.64 -15.29
N VAL A 74 4.14 2.51 -14.70
CA VAL A 74 3.24 3.65 -14.47
C VAL A 74 2.88 3.77 -13.00
N PHE A 75 3.19 4.92 -12.43
CA PHE A 75 2.71 5.33 -11.11
C PHE A 75 1.42 6.12 -11.24
N TYR A 76 0.40 5.77 -10.48
CA TYR A 76 -0.87 6.48 -10.44
C TYR A 76 -1.00 7.25 -9.12
N PHE A 77 -1.31 8.54 -9.24
CA PHE A 77 -1.79 9.35 -8.13
C PHE A 77 -3.25 8.99 -7.80
N ILE A 78 -4.10 8.80 -8.82
CA ILE A 78 -5.44 8.24 -8.68
C ILE A 78 -5.52 6.94 -9.48
N ASN A 79 -5.72 5.84 -8.75
CA ASN A 79 -5.77 4.48 -9.28
C ASN A 79 -6.92 4.35 -10.30
N PRO A 80 -6.67 3.78 -11.50
CA PRO A 80 -7.73 3.54 -12.48
C PRO A 80 -8.96 2.81 -11.95
N HIS A 81 -8.77 1.86 -11.02
CA HIS A 81 -9.88 1.12 -10.42
C HIS A 81 -10.84 2.03 -9.60
N TYR A 82 -10.41 3.20 -9.17
CA TYR A 82 -11.26 4.14 -8.44
C TYR A 82 -12.28 4.85 -9.33
N GLU A 83 -12.09 4.82 -10.65
CA GLU A 83 -13.09 5.31 -11.59
C GLU A 83 -14.38 4.50 -11.49
N VAL A 84 -14.26 3.17 -11.58
CA VAL A 84 -15.40 2.26 -11.45
C VAL A 84 -15.97 2.26 -10.03
N LYS A 85 -15.11 2.30 -9.01
CA LYS A 85 -15.54 2.18 -7.61
C LYS A 85 -16.14 3.45 -7.02
N PHE A 86 -15.66 4.62 -7.44
CA PHE A 86 -15.96 5.91 -6.79
C PHE A 86 -16.24 7.06 -7.77
N GLY A 87 -16.17 6.84 -9.09
CA GLY A 87 -16.30 7.90 -10.09
C GLY A 87 -15.10 8.84 -10.15
N LEU A 88 -13.95 8.47 -9.56
CA LEU A 88 -12.75 9.30 -9.55
C LEU A 88 -11.94 9.11 -10.83
N ARG A 89 -11.71 10.20 -11.58
CA ARG A 89 -10.92 10.15 -12.81
C ARG A 89 -9.48 9.68 -12.54
N PRO A 90 -8.94 8.70 -13.30
CA PRO A 90 -7.57 8.23 -13.13
C PRO A 90 -6.55 9.34 -13.40
N ARG A 91 -5.48 9.40 -12.61
CA ARG A 91 -4.40 10.39 -12.78
C ARG A 91 -3.04 9.75 -12.58
N LYS A 92 -2.18 9.86 -13.59
CA LYS A 92 -0.76 9.47 -13.46
C LYS A 92 -0.06 10.40 -12.46
N LEU A 93 0.92 9.86 -11.74
CA LEU A 93 1.77 10.66 -10.88
C LEU A 93 2.70 11.53 -11.74
N LEU A 94 2.99 12.75 -11.28
CA LEU A 94 3.97 13.61 -11.94
C LEU A 94 5.37 12.96 -11.90
N PRO A 95 6.12 12.94 -13.01
CA PRO A 95 7.41 12.22 -13.10
C PRO A 95 8.42 12.63 -12.03
N PHE A 96 8.50 13.92 -11.69
CA PHE A 96 9.45 14.41 -10.68
C PHE A 96 9.15 13.88 -9.27
N ILE A 97 7.86 13.73 -8.91
CA ILE A 97 7.44 13.12 -7.63
C ILE A 97 7.78 11.63 -7.65
N GLY A 98 7.57 10.99 -8.81
CA GLY A 98 7.87 9.57 -9.02
C GLY A 98 9.36 9.21 -8.89
N ALA A 99 10.26 10.17 -9.11
CA ALA A 99 11.70 9.96 -9.02
C ALA A 99 12.20 9.76 -7.57
N VAL A 100 11.51 10.32 -6.58
CA VAL A 100 11.91 10.24 -5.16
C VAL A 100 11.13 9.12 -4.47
N PRO A 101 11.73 7.99 -4.07
CA PRO A 101 11.00 6.81 -3.61
C PRO A 101 10.04 7.05 -2.44
N TYR A 102 10.48 7.80 -1.42
CA TYR A 102 9.64 8.09 -0.25
C TYR A 102 8.44 8.98 -0.60
N LEU A 103 8.68 10.00 -1.42
CA LEU A 103 7.64 10.93 -1.87
C LEU A 103 6.64 10.21 -2.78
N ARG A 104 7.15 9.46 -3.76
CA ARG A 104 6.37 8.57 -4.61
C ARG A 104 5.49 7.64 -3.77
N ASN A 105 6.07 6.87 -2.85
CA ASN A 105 5.35 5.87 -2.07
C ASN A 105 4.24 6.47 -1.19
N PHE A 106 4.36 7.75 -0.83
CA PHE A 106 3.33 8.51 -0.13
C PHE A 106 2.16 8.89 -1.04
N PHE A 107 2.45 9.42 -2.23
CA PHE A 107 1.42 9.95 -3.14
C PHE A 107 0.76 8.92 -4.04
N ILE A 108 1.41 7.79 -4.32
CA ILE A 108 0.82 6.78 -5.21
C ILE A 108 -0.35 6.04 -4.55
N THR A 109 -1.36 5.75 -5.37
CA THR A 109 -2.48 4.85 -5.07
C THR A 109 -2.45 3.55 -5.87
N SER A 110 -1.55 3.42 -6.84
CA SER A 110 -1.18 2.14 -7.47
C SER A 110 0.09 2.29 -8.31
N CYS A 111 0.72 1.15 -8.60
CA CYS A 111 1.84 1.01 -9.51
C CYS A 111 1.56 -0.15 -10.46
N PHE A 112 1.72 0.08 -11.75
CA PHE A 112 1.53 -0.92 -12.80
C PHE A 112 2.86 -1.15 -13.51
N TYR A 113 3.12 -2.41 -13.85
CA TYR A 113 4.29 -2.86 -14.59
C TYR A 113 3.84 -3.66 -15.80
N LEU A 114 4.50 -3.44 -16.93
CA LEU A 114 4.45 -4.32 -18.08
C LEU A 114 5.78 -5.08 -18.13
N LEU A 115 5.73 -6.41 -18.13
CA LEU A 115 6.90 -7.27 -18.05
C LEU A 115 7.09 -8.10 -19.33
N ARG A 116 8.34 -8.42 -19.65
CA ARG A 116 8.74 -9.40 -20.67
C ARG A 116 9.60 -10.47 -20.01
N PHE A 117 9.21 -11.73 -20.21
CA PHE A 117 9.89 -12.93 -19.73
C PHE A 117 10.68 -13.57 -20.85
#